data_AF-A0A8J5LNS6-F1
#
_entry.id   AF-A0A8J5LNS6-F1
#
_cell.length_a   1.000
_cell.length_b   1.000
_cell.length_c   1.000
_cell.angle_alpha   90.00
_cell.angle_beta   90.00
_cell.angle_gamma   90.00
#
_symmetry.space_group_name_H-M   'P 1'
#
loop_
_entity.id
_entity.type
_entity.pdbx_description
1 polymer ?
#
loop_
_entity_poly.entity_id
_entity_poly.type
_entity_poly.pdbx_seq_one_letter_code
_entity_poly.pdbx_strand_id
1 'polypeptide(L)'
;MAEEVIERRAYARIGLLGNPSDVYFGRTISLSIANFSATVRLEPSQDLVIRPHPFHDLVSFSSIRHLVNRLQSEGYYGGVRLLMATCKIFYKYCCDQNIELKEGNFTLSYDTNIPRQTGLSGSSAIVCAAFNCLLDFYKVRHLVKVEIRPDLILNAEKELGIVAGLQDRVAQVYGGLVYMDFSKEHMDNLGHGLYSPMDIGLLPPLYLIYAENPSDSGKVHSFVRQRWLDGDAFIRSSMEEVANLALEGRRVLLEKDYTQLTSLMNRNFDLRRQMFGDDALGSLNIKMIEVARSVGAACKFTGSGGAAVAFCPEGPAHVQLLEEACNKAGFTVAKVEVVPPVLGEEDLKTVSVIGHSDGDILRLAYEKYRKGNNDIAFNLEHDSTTVIADTLLAIMDYMSFFIVALLEERFLSNFAQSEEHSSVAGREFRQLGQCPPLSGLSSVDSVSMTETQFPPLLASKLSQITVFAIAALIATEMLSLML
;
A
#
# COMPACT_ATOMS: atom_id res chain seq x y z
N MET A 1 -13.62 -7.35 -38.28
CA MET A 1 -14.19 -6.39 -37.30
C MET A 1 -13.10 -5.35 -37.06
N ALA A 2 -13.41 -4.05 -37.14
CA ALA A 2 -12.42 -3.03 -36.82
C ALA A 2 -11.98 -3.25 -35.36
N GLU A 3 -10.70 -3.47 -35.12
CA GLU A 3 -10.20 -3.58 -33.76
C GLU A 3 -10.47 -2.24 -33.04
N GLU A 4 -10.97 -2.32 -31.81
CA GLU A 4 -11.46 -1.17 -31.07
C GLU A 4 -10.30 -0.35 -30.49
N VAL A 5 -10.47 0.97 -30.51
CA VAL A 5 -9.56 1.91 -29.83
C VAL A 5 -9.71 1.73 -28.32
N ILE A 6 -8.60 1.51 -27.62
CA ILE A 6 -8.60 1.33 -26.17
C ILE A 6 -8.03 2.58 -25.51
N GLU A 7 -8.78 3.17 -24.59
CA GLU A 7 -8.32 4.29 -23.77
C GLU A 7 -8.37 3.91 -22.30
N ARG A 8 -7.25 4.11 -21.60
CA ARG A 8 -7.16 3.88 -20.15
C ARG A 8 -6.55 5.08 -19.45
N ARG A 9 -7.03 5.29 -18.23
CA ARG A 9 -6.65 6.39 -17.36
C ARG A 9 -6.07 5.85 -16.07
N ALA A 10 -5.00 6.49 -15.58
CA ALA A 10 -4.50 6.32 -14.24
C ALA A 10 -4.44 7.68 -13.55
N TYR A 11 -4.83 7.71 -12.29
CA TYR A 11 -5.00 8.95 -11.53
C TYR A 11 -3.71 9.35 -10.81
N ALA A 12 -3.58 10.63 -10.49
CA ALA A 12 -2.58 11.08 -9.52
C ALA A 12 -2.86 10.46 -8.15
N ARG A 13 -1.86 10.46 -7.28
CA ARG A 13 -1.99 9.94 -5.91
C ARG A 13 -1.40 10.87 -4.87
N ILE A 14 -1.91 10.79 -3.65
CA ILE A 14 -1.35 11.43 -2.46
C ILE A 14 -0.87 10.32 -1.51
N GLY A 15 0.39 10.40 -1.07
CA GLY A 15 0.90 9.64 0.08
C GLY A 15 0.44 10.29 1.38
N LEU A 16 -0.61 9.75 2.00
CA LEU A 16 -1.21 10.32 3.21
C LEU A 16 -0.31 10.09 4.42
N LEU A 17 0.18 8.88 4.65
CA LEU A 17 1.08 8.54 5.76
C LEU A 17 2.11 7.50 5.34
N GLY A 18 3.28 7.54 5.97
CA GLY A 18 4.31 6.50 5.84
C GLY A 18 5.27 6.65 4.67
N ASN A 19 5.08 7.61 3.75
CA ASN A 19 6.11 7.91 2.75
C ASN A 19 7.28 8.68 3.39
N PRO A 20 8.56 8.33 3.09
CA PRO A 20 9.02 7.46 2.00
C PRO A 20 9.41 6.03 2.42
N SER A 21 8.79 5.42 3.44
CA SER A 21 9.21 4.12 3.98
C SER A 21 9.01 2.92 3.03
N ASP A 22 8.27 3.08 1.92
CA ASP A 22 7.96 2.03 0.96
C ASP A 22 9.18 1.45 0.23
N VAL A 23 10.28 2.21 0.12
CA VAL A 23 11.56 1.69 -0.42
C VAL A 23 12.45 1.05 0.65
N TYR A 24 12.00 1.04 1.90
CA TYR A 24 12.76 0.63 3.09
C TYR A 24 12.04 -0.46 3.90
N PHE A 25 11.18 -1.26 3.24
CA PHE A 25 10.38 -2.31 3.85
C PHE A 25 9.37 -1.81 4.91
N GLY A 26 8.88 -0.58 4.75
CA GLY A 26 7.92 0.04 5.66
C GLY A 26 6.46 -0.12 5.23
N ARG A 27 5.64 0.84 5.67
CA ARG A 27 4.19 0.85 5.48
C ARG A 27 3.73 2.22 5.01
N THR A 28 2.69 2.25 4.19
CA THR A 28 2.13 3.52 3.71
C THR A 28 0.60 3.48 3.64
N ILE A 29 -0.02 4.65 3.71
CA ILE A 29 -1.42 4.87 3.34
C ILE A 29 -1.42 5.90 2.23
N SER A 30 -2.03 5.56 1.09
CA SER A 30 -2.13 6.46 -0.06
C SER A 30 -3.53 6.43 -0.64
N LEU A 31 -3.91 7.53 -1.30
CA LEU A 31 -5.18 7.68 -1.98
C LEU A 31 -5.00 8.16 -3.42
N SER A 32 -5.85 7.70 -4.32
CA SER A 32 -5.95 8.19 -5.68
C SER A 32 -6.86 9.42 -5.77
N ILE A 33 -6.48 10.41 -6.58
CA ILE A 33 -7.18 11.70 -6.70
C ILE A 33 -7.57 12.00 -8.15
N ALA A 34 -8.79 12.49 -8.37
CA ALA A 34 -9.38 12.76 -9.69
C ALA A 34 -8.93 14.11 -10.25
N ASN A 35 -8.38 14.98 -9.41
CA ASN A 35 -7.88 16.31 -9.78
C ASN A 35 -6.91 16.25 -10.97
N PHE A 36 -6.11 15.19 -11.05
CA PHE A 36 -5.16 14.99 -12.13
C PHE A 36 -5.08 13.52 -12.56
N SER A 37 -4.78 13.29 -13.83
CA SER A 37 -4.64 11.95 -14.40
C SER A 37 -3.73 11.94 -15.63
N ALA A 38 -3.22 10.76 -15.95
CA ALA A 38 -2.63 10.44 -17.24
C ALA A 38 -3.56 9.49 -18.00
N THR A 39 -3.77 9.76 -19.28
CA THR A 39 -4.52 8.92 -20.20
C THR A 39 -3.57 8.37 -21.25
N VAL A 40 -3.72 7.08 -21.56
CA VAL A 40 -3.04 6.42 -22.68
C VAL A 40 -4.09 5.87 -23.61
N ARG A 41 -3.88 6.09 -24.90
CA ARG A 41 -4.73 5.62 -25.99
C ARG A 41 -3.93 4.69 -26.88
N LEU A 42 -4.46 3.48 -27.06
CA LEU A 42 -3.91 2.42 -27.89
C LEU A 42 -4.87 2.19 -29.07
N GLU A 43 -4.37 2.39 -30.28
CA GLU A 43 -5.13 2.20 -31.53
C GLU A 43 -4.48 1.11 -32.37
N PRO A 44 -5.23 0.13 -32.87
CA PRO A 44 -4.74 -0.81 -33.87
C PRO A 44 -4.14 -0.09 -35.08
N SER A 45 -2.97 -0.51 -35.53
CA SER A 45 -2.30 0.06 -36.70
C SER A 45 -1.44 -0.96 -37.43
N GLN A 46 -1.04 -0.65 -38.66
CA GLN A 46 -0.19 -1.54 -39.46
C GLN A 46 1.18 -1.76 -38.80
N ASP A 47 1.79 -0.68 -38.30
CA ASP A 47 3.08 -0.69 -37.61
C ASP A 47 2.90 -0.40 -36.12
N LEU A 48 3.82 -0.89 -35.30
CA LEU A 48 3.89 -0.52 -33.88
C LEU A 48 4.50 0.89 -33.78
N VAL A 49 3.71 1.86 -33.32
CA VAL A 49 4.13 3.27 -33.27
C VAL A 49 3.97 3.81 -31.85
N ILE A 50 5.03 4.39 -31.29
CA ILE A 50 4.93 5.21 -30.08
C ILE A 50 4.88 6.67 -30.51
N ARG A 51 3.71 7.29 -30.43
CA ARG A 51 3.50 8.67 -30.89
C ARG A 51 4.02 9.67 -29.85
N PRO A 52 4.98 10.54 -30.20
CA PRO A 52 5.46 11.58 -29.29
C PRO A 52 4.35 12.58 -28.93
N HIS A 53 4.29 12.99 -27.65
CA HIS A 53 3.38 14.05 -27.25
C HIS A 53 3.85 15.40 -27.81
N PRO A 54 2.96 16.21 -28.44
CA PRO A 54 3.34 17.46 -29.09
C PRO A 54 4.00 18.48 -28.15
N PHE A 55 3.69 18.44 -26.86
CA PHE A 55 4.27 19.36 -25.87
C PHE A 55 5.34 18.71 -24.98
N HIS A 56 5.15 17.45 -24.60
CA HIS A 56 5.97 16.81 -23.56
C HIS A 56 7.17 16.04 -24.15
N ASP A 57 7.07 15.61 -25.40
CA ASP A 57 8.15 15.00 -26.20
C ASP A 57 8.46 15.87 -27.42
N LEU A 58 8.44 17.20 -27.23
CA LEU A 58 8.71 18.14 -28.32
C LEU A 58 10.13 17.95 -28.86
N VAL A 59 10.23 17.64 -30.15
CA VAL A 59 11.50 17.45 -30.87
C VAL A 59 11.67 18.38 -32.08
N SER A 60 10.70 19.26 -32.32
CA SER A 60 10.73 20.26 -33.38
C SER A 60 10.76 21.67 -32.79
N PHE A 61 11.75 22.47 -33.17
CA PHE A 61 11.99 23.78 -32.59
C PHE A 61 12.23 24.83 -33.66
N SER A 62 11.67 26.03 -33.49
CA SER A 62 11.87 27.17 -34.38
C SER A 62 13.29 27.78 -34.34
N SER A 63 14.06 27.53 -33.29
CA SER A 63 15.45 28.01 -33.14
C SER A 63 16.18 27.28 -31.99
N ILE A 64 17.51 27.40 -31.94
CA ILE A 64 18.33 26.90 -30.81
C ILE A 64 17.90 27.56 -29.49
N ARG A 65 17.54 28.85 -29.51
CA ARG A 65 17.04 29.55 -28.31
C ARG A 65 15.75 28.93 -27.79
N HIS A 66 14.83 28.56 -28.69
CA HIS A 66 13.60 27.85 -28.29
C HIS A 66 13.91 26.49 -27.67
N LEU A 67 14.80 25.71 -28.28
CA LEU A 67 15.27 24.43 -27.73
C LEU A 67 15.87 24.61 -26.32
N VAL A 68 16.86 25.49 -26.16
CA VAL A 68 17.56 25.69 -24.88
C VAL A 68 16.60 26.14 -23.78
N ASN A 69 15.73 27.10 -24.07
CA ASN A 69 14.74 27.57 -23.09
C ASN A 69 13.81 26.43 -22.64
N ARG A 70 13.31 25.62 -23.60
CA ARG A 70 12.44 24.47 -23.31
C ARG A 70 13.17 23.39 -22.50
N LEU A 71 14.45 23.13 -22.78
CA LEU A 71 15.22 22.15 -22.04
C LEU A 71 15.56 22.61 -20.62
N GLN A 72 15.77 23.91 -20.41
CA GLN A 72 16.00 24.49 -19.09
C GLN A 72 14.77 24.43 -18.19
N SER A 73 13.56 24.61 -18.75
CA SER A 73 12.33 24.61 -17.96
C SER A 73 11.72 23.22 -17.74
N GLU A 74 11.71 22.38 -18.77
CA GLU A 74 10.90 21.15 -18.81
C GLU A 74 11.74 19.86 -18.92
N GLY A 75 13.06 20.02 -19.07
CA GLY A 75 14.01 18.93 -19.23
C GLY A 75 14.00 18.28 -20.62
N TYR A 76 14.77 17.20 -20.72
CA TYR A 76 15.07 16.50 -21.97
C TYR A 76 14.10 15.36 -22.30
N TYR A 77 13.41 14.82 -21.29
CA TYR A 77 12.65 13.59 -21.41
C TYR A 77 11.14 13.81 -21.29
N GLY A 78 10.37 13.04 -22.05
CA GLY A 78 8.92 12.92 -21.92
C GLY A 78 8.46 11.47 -21.74
N GLY A 79 7.23 11.18 -22.14
CA GLY A 79 6.55 9.91 -21.88
C GLY A 79 6.87 8.82 -22.89
N VAL A 80 7.44 9.13 -24.06
CA VAL A 80 7.79 8.12 -25.08
C VAL A 80 8.64 6.99 -24.50
N ARG A 81 9.67 7.33 -23.72
CA ARG A 81 10.54 6.32 -23.08
C ARG A 81 9.79 5.44 -22.07
N LEU A 82 8.81 6.01 -21.37
CA LEU A 82 7.98 5.28 -20.40
C LEU A 82 7.10 4.26 -21.11
N LEU A 83 6.48 4.66 -22.23
CA LEU A 83 5.67 3.76 -23.07
C LEU A 83 6.53 2.61 -23.62
N MET A 84 7.71 2.91 -24.18
CA MET A 84 8.62 1.88 -24.70
C MET A 84 9.07 0.90 -23.61
N ALA A 85 9.47 1.39 -22.44
CA ALA A 85 9.85 0.54 -21.32
C ALA A 85 8.68 -0.33 -20.83
N THR A 86 7.46 0.23 -20.79
CA THR A 86 6.23 -0.52 -20.45
C THR A 86 6.02 -1.68 -21.43
N CYS A 87 6.11 -1.44 -22.74
CA CYS A 87 5.99 -2.51 -23.74
C CYS A 87 7.06 -3.59 -23.57
N LYS A 88 8.32 -3.20 -23.33
CA LYS A 88 9.42 -4.15 -23.09
C LYS A 88 9.17 -5.03 -21.88
N ILE A 89 8.78 -4.45 -20.75
CA ILE A 89 8.54 -5.18 -19.50
C ILE A 89 7.29 -6.06 -19.62
N PHE A 90 6.22 -5.55 -20.22
CA PHE A 90 5.01 -6.33 -20.49
C PHE A 90 5.31 -7.56 -21.35
N TYR A 91 5.99 -7.36 -22.49
CA TYR A 91 6.35 -8.46 -23.38
C TYR A 91 7.25 -9.49 -22.69
N LYS A 92 8.27 -9.03 -21.95
CA LYS A 92 9.14 -9.91 -21.17
C LYS A 92 8.34 -10.75 -20.16
N TYR A 93 7.43 -10.13 -19.42
CA TYR A 93 6.60 -10.83 -18.45
C TYR A 93 5.73 -11.90 -19.12
N CYS A 94 5.08 -11.56 -20.24
CA CYS A 94 4.28 -12.53 -20.99
C CYS A 94 5.11 -13.72 -21.49
N CYS A 95 6.33 -13.48 -22.00
CA CYS A 95 7.25 -14.57 -22.37
C CYS A 95 7.64 -15.44 -21.15
N ASP A 96 8.03 -14.81 -20.05
CA ASP A 96 8.46 -15.52 -18.83
C ASP A 96 7.32 -16.36 -18.22
N GLN A 97 6.06 -15.95 -18.42
CA GLN A 97 4.86 -16.67 -17.94
C GLN A 97 4.19 -17.56 -19.00
N ASN A 98 4.77 -17.70 -20.19
CA ASN A 98 4.19 -18.43 -21.32
C ASN A 98 2.77 -17.96 -21.70
N ILE A 99 2.52 -16.65 -21.61
CA ILE A 99 1.28 -16.02 -22.07
C ILE A 99 1.44 -15.70 -23.55
N GLU A 100 0.67 -16.39 -24.39
CA GLU A 100 0.64 -16.13 -25.83
C GLU A 100 -0.08 -14.82 -26.13
N LEU A 101 0.61 -13.92 -26.85
CA LEU A 101 0.04 -12.65 -27.29
C LEU A 101 -0.49 -12.80 -28.71
N LYS A 102 -1.73 -12.34 -28.94
CA LYS A 102 -2.27 -12.26 -30.31
C LYS A 102 -1.36 -11.42 -31.22
N GLU A 103 -1.37 -11.75 -32.51
CA GLU A 103 -0.75 -10.89 -33.52
C GLU A 103 -1.53 -9.57 -33.67
N GLY A 104 -0.83 -8.50 -34.05
CA GLY A 104 -1.42 -7.19 -34.27
C GLY A 104 -0.56 -6.06 -33.70
N ASN A 105 -0.30 -5.06 -34.55
CA ASN A 105 0.43 -3.87 -34.17
C ASN A 105 -0.54 -2.76 -33.70
N PHE A 106 0.03 -1.75 -33.03
CA PHE A 106 -0.74 -0.65 -32.48
C PHE A 106 0.07 0.65 -32.38
N THR A 107 -0.64 1.76 -32.37
CA THR A 107 -0.14 3.08 -32.04
C THR A 107 -0.49 3.40 -30.59
N LEU A 108 0.52 3.68 -29.77
CA LEU A 108 0.36 4.21 -28.42
C LEU A 108 0.58 5.72 -28.42
N SER A 109 -0.30 6.45 -27.73
CA SER A 109 -0.17 7.87 -27.44
C SER A 109 -0.62 8.14 -26.01
N TYR A 110 -0.17 9.24 -25.41
CA TYR A 110 -0.55 9.61 -24.06
C TYR A 110 -0.84 11.11 -23.95
N ASP A 111 -1.63 11.47 -22.95
CA ASP A 111 -1.86 12.84 -22.51
C ASP A 111 -1.88 12.86 -20.97
N THR A 112 -1.57 14.01 -20.36
CA THR A 112 -1.57 14.15 -18.90
C THR A 112 -1.74 15.60 -18.47
N ASN A 113 -2.56 15.82 -17.45
CA ASN A 113 -2.64 17.11 -16.76
C ASN A 113 -1.91 17.07 -15.40
N ILE A 114 -1.25 15.94 -15.04
CA ILE A 114 -0.48 15.84 -13.79
C ILE A 114 0.73 16.77 -13.89
N PRO A 115 0.84 17.80 -13.04
CA PRO A 115 1.93 18.74 -13.13
C PRO A 115 3.27 18.04 -12.89
N ARG A 116 4.29 18.38 -13.69
CA ARG A 116 5.62 17.78 -13.52
C ARG A 116 6.20 18.14 -12.15
N GLN A 117 6.96 17.21 -11.58
CA GLN A 117 7.73 17.44 -10.35
C GLN A 117 6.91 17.87 -9.11
N THR A 118 5.60 17.61 -9.08
CA THR A 118 4.73 17.90 -7.93
C THR A 118 4.58 16.75 -6.95
N GLY A 119 5.36 15.68 -7.11
CA GLY A 119 5.25 14.53 -6.21
C GLY A 119 3.89 13.85 -6.29
N LEU A 120 3.14 13.99 -7.40
CA LEU A 120 1.80 13.44 -7.66
C LEU A 120 1.79 12.20 -8.56
N SER A 121 2.95 11.56 -8.77
CA SER A 121 3.09 10.28 -9.52
C SER A 121 2.77 10.34 -11.01
N GLY A 122 3.14 11.42 -11.69
CA GLY A 122 2.90 11.58 -13.12
C GLY A 122 3.55 10.50 -14.00
N SER A 123 4.79 10.08 -13.72
CA SER A 123 5.48 9.06 -14.52
C SER A 123 4.81 7.70 -14.40
N SER A 124 4.55 7.24 -13.19
CA SER A 124 3.91 5.95 -12.95
C SER A 124 2.46 5.93 -13.41
N ALA A 125 1.77 7.08 -13.44
CA ALA A 125 0.43 7.18 -14.04
C ALA A 125 0.45 6.84 -15.53
N ILE A 126 1.41 7.39 -16.28
CA ILE A 126 1.56 7.10 -17.72
C ILE A 126 1.85 5.60 -17.91
N VAL A 127 2.76 5.03 -17.13
CA VAL A 127 3.12 3.60 -17.20
C VAL A 127 1.92 2.72 -16.83
N CYS A 128 1.19 3.05 -15.77
CA CYS A 128 0.01 2.31 -15.33
C CYS A 128 -1.11 2.33 -16.37
N ALA A 129 -1.39 3.50 -16.97
CA ALA A 129 -2.38 3.64 -18.03
C ALA A 129 -1.98 2.82 -19.28
N ALA A 130 -0.71 2.88 -19.69
CA ALA A 130 -0.18 2.09 -20.80
C ALA A 130 -0.26 0.58 -20.52
N PHE A 131 0.11 0.16 -19.31
CA PHE A 131 0.03 -1.24 -18.89
C PHE A 131 -1.41 -1.75 -18.97
N ASN A 132 -2.38 -0.95 -18.50
CA ASN A 132 -3.81 -1.28 -18.61
C ASN A 132 -4.27 -1.40 -20.07
N CYS A 133 -3.85 -0.52 -20.97
CA CYS A 133 -4.12 -0.66 -22.41
C CYS A 133 -3.59 -1.98 -22.98
N LEU A 134 -2.37 -2.39 -22.60
CA LEU A 134 -1.76 -3.64 -23.07
C LEU A 134 -2.51 -4.87 -22.56
N LEU A 135 -2.90 -4.90 -21.27
CA LEU A 135 -3.71 -5.98 -20.72
C LEU A 135 -5.01 -6.20 -21.51
N ASP A 136 -5.67 -5.11 -21.92
CA ASP A 136 -6.96 -5.17 -22.60
C ASP A 136 -6.82 -5.43 -24.10
N PHE A 137 -5.82 -4.82 -24.75
CA PHE A 137 -5.56 -5.03 -26.16
C PHE A 137 -5.25 -6.49 -26.46
N TYR A 138 -4.40 -7.10 -25.64
CA TYR A 138 -4.04 -8.51 -25.74
C TYR A 138 -5.03 -9.45 -25.06
N LYS A 139 -6.02 -8.92 -24.33
CA LYS A 139 -7.04 -9.69 -23.59
C LYS A 139 -6.45 -10.66 -22.56
N VAL A 140 -5.42 -10.22 -21.86
CA VAL A 140 -4.68 -11.02 -20.86
C VAL A 140 -4.86 -10.50 -19.44
N ARG A 141 -5.80 -9.58 -19.19
CA ARG A 141 -6.06 -8.99 -17.87
C ARG A 141 -6.27 -10.05 -16.78
N HIS A 142 -7.09 -11.06 -17.04
CA HIS A 142 -7.31 -12.20 -16.13
C HIS A 142 -6.09 -13.10 -15.90
N LEU A 143 -5.05 -13.02 -16.73
CA LEU A 143 -3.82 -13.82 -16.59
C LEU A 143 -2.76 -13.13 -15.74
N VAL A 144 -2.91 -11.82 -15.51
CA VAL A 144 -1.96 -11.01 -14.73
C VAL A 144 -2.62 -10.59 -13.43
N LYS A 145 -2.26 -11.27 -12.34
CA LYS A 145 -2.76 -10.98 -10.98
C LYS A 145 -2.60 -9.51 -10.62
N VAL A 146 -3.57 -8.93 -9.93
CA VAL A 146 -3.56 -7.49 -9.59
C VAL A 146 -2.33 -7.12 -8.75
N GLU A 147 -1.95 -7.97 -7.82
CA GLU A 147 -0.92 -7.73 -6.80
C GLU A 147 0.48 -7.61 -7.40
N ILE A 148 0.73 -8.21 -8.56
CA ILE A 148 2.03 -8.13 -9.24
C ILE A 148 2.12 -6.95 -10.22
N ARG A 149 0.99 -6.33 -10.60
CA ARG A 149 0.99 -5.23 -11.57
C ARG A 149 1.79 -4.02 -11.07
N PRO A 150 1.73 -3.63 -9.78
CA PRO A 150 2.57 -2.58 -9.24
C PRO A 150 4.06 -2.81 -9.49
N ASP A 151 4.55 -4.04 -9.33
CA ASP A 151 5.94 -4.42 -9.58
C ASP A 151 6.31 -4.34 -11.06
N LEU A 152 5.43 -4.78 -11.96
CA LEU A 152 5.66 -4.67 -13.41
C LEU A 152 5.74 -3.20 -13.86
N ILE A 153 4.86 -2.35 -13.33
CA ILE A 153 4.87 -0.90 -13.59
C ILE A 153 6.18 -0.30 -13.03
N LEU A 154 6.57 -0.65 -11.80
CA LEU A 154 7.83 -0.17 -11.21
C LEU A 154 9.05 -0.64 -12.02
N ASN A 155 9.03 -1.87 -12.54
CA ASN A 155 10.12 -2.42 -13.35
C ASN A 155 10.31 -1.66 -14.68
N ALA A 156 9.23 -1.14 -15.28
CA ALA A 156 9.34 -0.28 -16.45
C ALA A 156 10.05 1.05 -16.15
N GLU A 157 9.88 1.59 -14.94
CA GLU A 157 10.62 2.78 -14.51
C GLU A 157 12.07 2.47 -14.14
N LYS A 158 12.32 1.32 -13.48
CA LYS A 158 13.68 0.84 -13.19
C LYS A 158 14.51 0.58 -14.45
N GLU A 159 13.89 0.07 -15.51
CA GLU A 159 14.52 -0.10 -16.84
C GLU A 159 15.12 1.20 -17.36
N LEU A 160 14.53 2.35 -17.00
CA LEU A 160 15.00 3.69 -17.38
C LEU A 160 15.94 4.33 -16.35
N GLY A 161 16.35 3.57 -15.33
CA GLY A 161 17.17 4.06 -14.22
C GLY A 161 16.43 4.99 -13.26
N ILE A 162 15.09 5.01 -13.28
CA ILE A 162 14.29 5.82 -12.35
C ILE A 162 14.24 5.09 -11.01
N VAL A 163 14.74 5.75 -9.96
CA VAL A 163 14.67 5.26 -8.58
C VAL A 163 13.34 5.69 -7.97
N ALA A 164 12.47 4.73 -7.67
CA ALA A 164 11.15 4.97 -7.06
C ALA A 164 10.72 3.78 -6.18
N GLY A 165 9.70 4.00 -5.35
CA GLY A 165 9.09 2.96 -4.53
C GLY A 165 7.75 2.44 -5.07
N LEU A 166 7.19 1.42 -4.42
CA LEU A 166 6.00 0.75 -4.93
C LEU A 166 4.70 1.55 -4.72
N GLN A 167 4.63 2.42 -3.69
CA GLN A 167 3.34 2.96 -3.22
C GLN A 167 2.53 3.66 -4.32
N ASP A 168 3.21 4.36 -5.23
CA ASP A 168 2.56 5.12 -6.31
C ASP A 168 1.80 4.17 -7.24
N ARG A 169 2.43 3.05 -7.57
CA ARG A 169 1.95 2.06 -8.51
C ARG A 169 0.80 1.27 -7.90
N VAL A 170 0.90 0.92 -6.61
CA VAL A 170 -0.20 0.27 -5.88
C VAL A 170 -1.42 1.18 -5.84
N ALA A 171 -1.26 2.44 -5.42
CA ALA A 171 -2.39 3.39 -5.35
C ALA A 171 -3.07 3.58 -6.73
N GLN A 172 -2.28 3.61 -7.81
CA GLN A 172 -2.78 3.78 -9.18
C GLN A 172 -3.47 2.54 -9.76
N VAL A 173 -2.98 1.34 -9.41
CA VAL A 173 -3.60 0.07 -9.83
C VAL A 173 -4.93 -0.15 -9.11
N TYR A 174 -4.98 0.11 -7.80
CA TYR A 174 -6.14 -0.18 -6.97
C TYR A 174 -7.20 0.94 -6.99
N GLY A 175 -6.77 2.20 -7.11
CA GLY A 175 -7.65 3.35 -6.86
C GLY A 175 -8.00 3.48 -5.37
N GLY A 176 -8.99 4.31 -5.04
CA GLY A 176 -9.48 4.41 -3.67
C GLY A 176 -8.45 4.89 -2.65
N LEU A 177 -8.63 4.43 -1.41
CA LEU A 177 -7.70 4.55 -0.29
C LEU A 177 -7.10 3.18 -0.01
N VAL A 178 -5.77 3.08 0.09
CA VAL A 178 -5.07 1.80 0.27
C VAL A 178 -4.04 1.90 1.37
N TYR A 179 -4.13 0.99 2.34
CA TYR A 179 -3.07 0.69 3.28
C TYR A 179 -2.14 -0.36 2.67
N MET A 180 -0.84 -0.16 2.77
CA MET A 180 0.17 -0.99 2.14
C MET A 180 1.25 -1.36 3.14
N ASP A 181 1.56 -2.65 3.22
CA ASP A 181 2.67 -3.19 4.01
C ASP A 181 3.71 -3.82 3.08
N PHE A 182 4.90 -3.21 3.04
CA PHE A 182 6.04 -3.65 2.24
C PHE A 182 7.07 -4.39 3.10
N SER A 183 6.67 -4.91 4.26
CA SER A 183 7.57 -5.66 5.15
C SER A 183 8.36 -6.70 4.38
N LYS A 184 9.61 -6.89 4.78
CA LYS A 184 10.51 -7.83 4.11
C LYS A 184 9.92 -9.25 4.10
N GLU A 185 9.21 -9.63 5.15
CA GLU A 185 8.50 -10.91 5.23
C GLU A 185 7.50 -11.09 4.08
N HIS A 186 6.61 -10.11 3.85
CA HIS A 186 5.63 -10.21 2.76
C HIS A 186 6.31 -10.17 1.39
N MET A 187 7.28 -9.28 1.20
CA MET A 187 8.02 -9.16 -0.04
C MET A 187 8.77 -10.46 -0.40
N ASP A 188 9.42 -11.11 0.58
CA ASP A 188 10.18 -12.35 0.37
C ASP A 188 9.25 -13.56 0.16
N ASN A 189 8.13 -13.64 0.90
CA ASN A 189 7.22 -14.80 0.85
C ASN A 189 6.24 -14.76 -0.33
N LEU A 190 5.72 -13.57 -0.67
CA LEU A 190 4.68 -13.40 -1.70
C LEU A 190 5.25 -12.85 -3.03
N GLY A 191 6.45 -12.25 -3.00
CA GLY A 191 7.01 -11.53 -4.14
C GLY A 191 6.42 -10.13 -4.33
N HIS A 192 5.51 -9.70 -3.45
CA HIS A 192 4.84 -8.40 -3.44
C HIS A 192 4.44 -8.01 -2.01
N GLY A 193 4.04 -6.75 -1.79
CA GLY A 193 3.52 -6.29 -0.50
C GLY A 193 2.09 -6.75 -0.22
N LEU A 194 1.61 -6.55 1.01
CA LEU A 194 0.19 -6.64 1.32
C LEU A 194 -0.49 -5.31 1.02
N TYR A 195 -1.56 -5.36 0.24
CA TYR A 195 -2.31 -4.18 -0.18
C TYR A 195 -3.76 -4.33 0.29
N SER A 196 -4.16 -3.54 1.28
CA SER A 196 -5.48 -3.59 1.91
C SER A 196 -6.25 -2.31 1.59
N PRO A 197 -7.20 -2.35 0.63
CA PRO A 197 -8.10 -1.24 0.37
C PRO A 197 -8.95 -0.89 1.59
N MET A 198 -9.27 0.39 1.70
CA MET A 198 -10.03 0.97 2.80
C MET A 198 -11.20 1.79 2.26
N ASP A 199 -12.23 2.00 3.10
CA ASP A 199 -13.36 2.86 2.75
C ASP A 199 -12.89 4.32 2.62
N ILE A 200 -13.12 4.94 1.47
CA ILE A 200 -12.78 6.35 1.22
C ILE A 200 -13.55 7.30 2.16
N GLY A 201 -14.70 6.88 2.69
CA GLY A 201 -15.49 7.62 3.67
C GLY A 201 -14.87 7.73 5.06
N LEU A 202 -13.70 7.11 5.28
CA LEU A 202 -12.88 7.32 6.47
C LEU A 202 -12.11 8.65 6.43
N LEU A 203 -11.86 9.18 5.22
CA LEU A 203 -11.08 10.40 5.03
C LEU A 203 -11.87 11.65 5.43
N PRO A 204 -11.26 12.59 6.16
CA PRO A 204 -11.82 13.93 6.27
C PRO A 204 -11.65 14.69 4.93
N PRO A 205 -12.28 15.85 4.74
CA PRO A 205 -11.98 16.72 3.60
C PRO A 205 -10.51 17.12 3.58
N LEU A 206 -9.81 16.77 2.50
CA LEU A 206 -8.41 17.09 2.28
C LEU A 206 -8.27 18.16 1.20
N TYR A 207 -7.17 18.92 1.26
CA TYR A 207 -6.84 19.98 0.33
C TYR A 207 -5.44 19.79 -0.21
N LEU A 208 -5.29 19.90 -1.52
CA LEU A 208 -4.02 19.85 -2.21
C LEU A 208 -3.47 21.27 -2.32
N ILE A 209 -2.20 21.44 -1.98
CA ILE A 209 -1.44 22.68 -2.12
C ILE A 209 -0.30 22.40 -3.08
N TYR A 210 -0.11 23.21 -4.11
CA TYR A 210 0.99 23.03 -5.07
C TYR A 210 1.41 24.35 -5.69
N ALA A 211 2.62 24.35 -6.24
CA ALA A 211 3.12 25.45 -7.08
C ALA A 211 2.92 25.08 -8.55
N GLU A 212 2.53 26.04 -9.40
CA GLU A 212 2.37 25.81 -10.84
C GLU A 212 3.71 25.57 -11.56
N ASN A 213 4.82 26.08 -11.00
CA ASN A 213 6.19 25.90 -11.52
C ASN A 213 7.14 25.39 -10.42
N PRO A 214 7.07 24.11 -10.02
CA PRO A 214 7.95 23.58 -8.98
C PRO A 214 9.41 23.53 -9.45
N SER A 215 10.35 23.80 -8.54
CA SER A 215 11.78 23.64 -8.79
C SER A 215 12.22 22.17 -8.70
N ASP A 216 13.22 21.80 -9.49
CA ASP A 216 13.73 20.42 -9.64
C ASP A 216 14.19 19.79 -8.30
N SER A 217 13.54 18.71 -7.87
CA SER A 217 13.85 17.96 -6.64
C SER A 217 14.56 16.62 -6.89
N GLY A 218 14.90 16.31 -8.15
CA GLY A 218 15.33 14.97 -8.56
C GLY A 218 16.70 14.48 -8.03
N LYS A 219 17.53 15.35 -7.44
CA LYS A 219 18.92 15.01 -7.06
C LYS A 219 19.12 14.59 -5.60
N VAL A 220 18.06 14.50 -4.82
CA VAL A 220 18.15 14.58 -3.37
C VAL A 220 18.03 13.23 -2.65
N HIS A 221 17.41 12.24 -3.28
CA HIS A 221 17.09 10.97 -2.63
C HIS A 221 18.28 10.01 -2.42
N SER A 222 19.38 10.19 -3.15
CA SER A 222 20.50 9.24 -3.15
C SER A 222 21.24 9.16 -1.81
N PHE A 223 21.37 10.28 -1.09
CA PHE A 223 22.15 10.33 0.16
C PHE A 223 21.48 9.57 1.31
N VAL A 224 20.17 9.74 1.51
CA VAL A 224 19.41 9.02 2.56
C VAL A 224 19.42 7.51 2.31
N ARG A 225 19.28 7.10 1.04
CA ARG A 225 19.35 5.69 0.67
C ARG A 225 20.73 5.09 0.97
N GLN A 226 21.81 5.81 0.69
CA GLN A 226 23.16 5.35 1.01
C GLN A 226 23.35 5.17 2.52
N ARG A 227 22.98 6.17 3.33
CA ARG A 227 23.06 6.07 4.80
C ARG A 227 22.27 4.89 5.36
N TRP A 228 21.08 4.61 4.82
CA TRP A 228 20.30 3.44 5.21
C TRP A 228 21.02 2.12 4.92
N LEU A 229 21.62 2.00 3.72
CA LEU A 229 22.42 0.84 3.31
C LEU A 229 23.66 0.66 4.21
N ASP A 230 24.29 1.76 4.59
CA ASP A 230 25.46 1.80 5.48
C ASP A 230 25.11 1.46 6.95
N GLY A 231 23.84 1.28 7.27
CA GLY A 231 23.41 0.90 8.62
C GLY A 231 23.25 2.06 9.58
N ASP A 232 23.11 3.30 9.08
CA ASP A 232 22.92 4.48 9.91
C ASP A 232 21.70 4.32 10.84
N ALA A 233 21.97 4.25 12.14
CA ALA A 233 20.96 3.97 13.16
C ALA A 233 19.85 5.03 13.19
N PHE A 234 20.20 6.31 12.99
CA PHE A 234 19.22 7.39 12.98
C PHE A 234 18.30 7.29 11.76
N ILE A 235 18.84 6.99 10.58
CA ILE A 235 18.01 6.81 9.38
C ILE A 235 17.12 5.58 9.51
N ARG A 236 17.64 4.45 10.02
CA ARG A 236 16.84 3.23 10.17
C ARG A 236 15.70 3.41 11.18
N SER A 237 15.97 3.95 12.37
CA SER A 237 14.93 4.19 13.37
C SER A 237 13.89 5.21 12.90
N SER A 238 14.32 6.27 12.20
CA SER A 238 13.40 7.27 11.65
C SER A 238 12.51 6.68 10.54
N MET A 239 13.04 5.78 9.70
CA MET A 239 12.24 5.10 8.67
C MET A 239 11.22 4.12 9.29
N GLU A 240 11.61 3.42 10.35
CA GLU A 240 10.70 2.57 11.13
C GLU A 240 9.60 3.41 11.79
N GLU A 241 9.94 4.55 12.39
CA GLU A 241 8.96 5.48 12.94
C GLU A 241 7.99 5.96 11.87
N VAL A 242 8.49 6.36 10.68
CA VAL A 242 7.65 6.74 9.54
C VAL A 242 6.69 5.60 9.15
N ALA A 243 7.15 4.35 9.09
CA ALA A 243 6.29 3.20 8.80
C ALA A 243 5.21 3.00 9.89
N ASN A 244 5.57 3.18 11.16
CA ASN A 244 4.63 3.07 12.27
C ASN A 244 3.56 4.18 12.25
N LEU A 245 3.84 5.36 11.70
CA LEU A 245 2.80 6.38 11.47
C LEU A 245 1.71 5.90 10.52
N ALA A 246 2.03 5.07 9.52
CA ALA A 246 1.02 4.50 8.64
C ALA A 246 0.22 3.39 9.32
N LEU A 247 0.87 2.54 10.12
CA LEU A 247 0.19 1.52 10.92
C LEU A 247 -0.81 2.15 11.89
N GLU A 248 -0.37 3.15 12.64
CA GLU A 248 -1.22 3.90 13.58
C GLU A 248 -2.26 4.73 12.84
N GLY A 249 -1.89 5.33 11.71
CA GLY A 249 -2.80 6.06 10.84
C GLY A 249 -3.99 5.23 10.36
N ARG A 250 -3.79 3.93 10.13
CA ARG A 250 -4.89 3.01 9.75
C ARG A 250 -5.92 2.94 10.88
N ARG A 251 -5.47 2.73 12.13
CA ARG A 251 -6.32 2.70 13.32
C ARG A 251 -7.06 4.02 13.52
N VAL A 252 -6.32 5.14 13.45
CA VAL A 252 -6.85 6.50 13.60
C VAL A 252 -7.92 6.83 12.56
N LEU A 253 -7.75 6.41 11.31
CA LEU A 253 -8.77 6.59 10.26
C LEU A 253 -10.01 5.75 10.50
N LEU A 254 -9.86 4.49 10.94
CA LEU A 254 -10.99 3.60 11.26
C LEU A 254 -11.83 4.15 12.42
N GLU A 255 -11.18 4.74 13.42
CA GLU A 255 -11.82 5.39 14.57
C GLU A 255 -12.31 6.82 14.29
N LYS A 256 -11.93 7.38 13.13
CA LYS A 256 -12.17 8.79 12.75
C LYS A 256 -11.62 9.81 13.77
N ASP A 257 -10.51 9.49 14.42
CA ASP A 257 -9.81 10.41 15.32
C ASP A 257 -8.97 11.43 14.52
N TYR A 258 -9.63 12.43 13.97
CA TYR A 258 -8.97 13.43 13.15
C TYR A 258 -8.01 14.36 13.92
N THR A 259 -8.12 14.38 15.25
CA THR A 259 -7.14 15.07 16.11
C THR A 259 -5.80 14.35 16.05
N GLN A 260 -5.80 13.02 16.23
CA GLN A 260 -4.58 12.22 16.09
C GLN A 260 -4.06 12.24 14.64
N LEU A 261 -4.94 12.23 13.63
CA LEU A 261 -4.52 12.32 12.23
C LEU A 261 -3.69 13.57 11.95
N THR A 262 -4.07 14.71 12.54
CA THR A 262 -3.34 15.98 12.44
C THR A 262 -1.89 15.82 12.95
N SER A 263 -1.73 15.21 14.12
CA SER A 263 -0.42 14.94 14.72
C SER A 263 0.43 14.00 13.85
N LEU A 264 -0.16 12.93 13.32
CA LEU A 264 0.54 11.96 12.47
C LEU A 264 1.00 12.57 11.14
N MET A 265 0.14 13.34 10.47
CA MET A 265 0.49 14.03 9.23
C MET A 265 1.67 14.97 9.45
N ASN A 266 1.63 15.75 10.54
CA ASN A 266 2.68 16.70 10.83
C ASN A 266 4.01 16.00 11.15
N ARG A 267 3.96 14.99 12.03
CA ARG A 267 5.13 14.19 12.42
C ARG A 267 5.78 13.50 11.23
N ASN A 268 5.01 13.00 10.28
CA ASN A 268 5.56 12.36 9.08
C ASN A 268 6.45 13.33 8.27
N PHE A 269 6.02 14.58 8.10
CA PHE A 269 6.87 15.57 7.42
C PHE A 269 8.07 15.97 8.26
N ASP A 270 7.90 16.10 9.59
CA ASP A 270 9.01 16.49 10.47
C ASP A 270 10.14 15.44 10.42
N LEU A 271 9.80 14.15 10.48
CA LEU A 271 10.76 13.05 10.28
C LEU A 271 11.42 13.12 8.91
N ARG A 272 10.66 13.42 7.85
CA ARG A 272 11.22 13.61 6.50
C ARG A 272 12.23 14.76 6.48
N ARG A 273 11.89 15.91 7.06
CA ARG A 273 12.81 17.07 7.15
C ARG A 273 14.06 16.74 7.94
N GLN A 274 13.94 16.00 9.05
CA GLN A 274 15.06 15.55 9.88
C GLN A 274 16.00 14.59 9.12
N MET A 275 15.46 13.65 8.34
CA MET A 275 16.27 12.68 7.59
C MET A 275 16.94 13.28 6.35
N PHE A 276 16.22 14.12 5.60
CA PHE A 276 16.68 14.62 4.31
C PHE A 276 17.44 15.96 4.43
N GLY A 277 17.05 16.82 5.37
CA GLY A 277 17.59 18.17 5.52
C GLY A 277 16.93 19.21 4.61
N ASP A 278 17.17 20.48 4.89
CA ASP A 278 16.47 21.58 4.22
C ASP A 278 16.95 21.81 2.78
N ASP A 279 18.26 21.68 2.53
CA ASP A 279 18.87 21.80 1.19
C ASP A 279 18.26 20.79 0.21
N ALA A 280 18.01 19.60 0.74
CA ALA A 280 17.39 18.49 0.06
C ALA A 280 15.90 18.77 -0.24
N LEU A 281 15.13 19.21 0.76
CA LEU A 281 13.70 19.43 0.55
C LEU A 281 13.40 20.69 -0.25
N GLY A 282 14.30 21.68 -0.23
CA GLY A 282 14.17 22.95 -0.94
C GLY A 282 13.28 23.94 -0.20
N SER A 283 13.73 25.20 -0.16
CA SER A 283 13.08 26.28 0.59
C SER A 283 11.64 26.54 0.17
N LEU A 284 11.34 26.45 -1.14
CA LEU A 284 9.97 26.64 -1.65
C LEU A 284 9.00 25.58 -1.11
N ASN A 285 9.43 24.31 -1.09
CA ASN A 285 8.59 23.22 -0.61
C ASN A 285 8.39 23.29 0.91
N ILE A 286 9.45 23.65 1.66
CA ILE A 286 9.35 23.86 3.11
C ILE A 286 8.39 25.02 3.42
N LYS A 287 8.53 26.15 2.70
CA LYS A 287 7.63 27.31 2.83
C LYS A 287 6.16 26.92 2.61
N MET A 288 5.87 26.03 1.66
CA MET A 288 4.51 25.54 1.41
C MET A 288 3.90 24.88 2.65
N ILE A 289 4.68 24.03 3.35
CA ILE A 289 4.24 23.39 4.59
C ILE A 289 4.09 24.40 5.73
N GLU A 290 5.07 25.29 5.88
CA GLU A 290 5.09 26.29 6.96
C GLU A 290 3.92 27.27 6.84
N VAL A 291 3.57 27.70 5.62
CA VAL A 291 2.41 28.56 5.37
C VAL A 291 1.11 27.88 5.78
N ALA A 292 0.90 26.63 5.36
CA ALA A 292 -0.30 25.89 5.73
C ALA A 292 -0.40 25.67 7.26
N ARG A 293 0.72 25.31 7.89
CA ARG A 293 0.76 25.13 9.36
C ARG A 293 0.62 26.43 10.15
N SER A 294 0.99 27.58 9.57
CA SER A 294 0.88 28.88 10.24
C SER A 294 -0.56 29.29 10.57
N VAL A 295 -1.54 28.72 9.86
CA VAL A 295 -2.97 28.90 10.12
C VAL A 295 -3.60 27.74 10.90
N GLY A 296 -2.80 26.76 11.32
CA GLY A 296 -3.24 25.61 12.11
C GLY A 296 -3.53 24.33 11.31
N ALA A 297 -3.34 24.32 9.98
CA ALA A 297 -3.65 23.14 9.18
C ALA A 297 -2.59 22.05 9.38
N ALA A 298 -3.02 20.78 9.45
CA ALA A 298 -2.10 19.66 9.34
C ALA A 298 -1.58 19.61 7.90
N CYS A 299 -0.27 19.53 7.69
CA CYS A 299 0.27 19.59 6.33
C CYS A 299 1.57 18.80 6.17
N LYS A 300 1.68 18.10 5.04
CA LYS A 300 2.86 17.33 4.64
C LYS A 300 2.92 17.13 3.13
N PHE A 301 4.06 16.69 2.60
CA PHE A 301 4.20 16.37 1.18
C PHE A 301 3.34 15.19 0.74
N THR A 302 2.80 15.29 -0.47
CA THR A 302 2.10 14.18 -1.16
C THR A 302 3.06 13.10 -1.65
N GLY A 303 4.34 13.45 -1.86
CA GLY A 303 5.37 12.58 -2.40
C GLY A 303 6.77 13.12 -2.12
N SER A 304 7.62 13.26 -3.15
CA SER A 304 9.00 13.73 -3.00
C SER A 304 9.14 15.24 -2.73
N GLY A 305 8.17 16.05 -3.19
CA GLY A 305 8.13 17.51 -3.08
C GLY A 305 7.22 18.10 -4.17
N GLY A 306 7.07 19.43 -4.21
CA GLY A 306 6.30 20.18 -5.22
C GLY A 306 4.78 20.23 -5.02
N ALA A 307 4.23 19.34 -4.18
CA ALA A 307 2.88 19.47 -3.64
C ALA A 307 2.79 18.95 -2.20
N ALA A 308 1.78 19.43 -1.50
CA ALA A 308 1.44 19.06 -0.14
C ALA A 308 -0.06 18.74 -0.02
N VAL A 309 -0.39 17.86 0.92
CA VAL A 309 -1.76 17.62 1.35
C VAL A 309 -1.96 18.30 2.70
N ALA A 310 -3.11 18.96 2.84
CA ALA A 310 -3.52 19.66 4.03
C ALA A 310 -4.86 19.15 4.55
N PHE A 311 -5.00 19.13 5.87
CA PHE A 311 -6.25 18.89 6.58
C PHE A 311 -6.53 20.05 7.53
N CYS A 312 -7.74 20.61 7.46
CA CYS A 312 -8.20 21.73 8.29
C CYS A 312 -9.22 21.22 9.33
N PRO A 313 -8.81 20.92 10.58
CA PRO A 313 -9.67 20.29 11.58
C PRO A 313 -10.85 21.17 12.05
N GLU A 314 -10.74 22.50 11.89
CA GLU A 314 -11.77 23.46 12.32
C GLU A 314 -12.83 23.74 11.23
N GLY A 315 -12.80 22.99 10.13
CA GLY A 315 -13.83 23.07 9.09
C GLY A 315 -13.69 24.28 8.14
N PRO A 316 -14.79 24.74 7.51
CA PRO A 316 -14.73 25.65 6.36
C PRO A 316 -14.05 27.00 6.61
N ALA A 317 -14.17 27.59 7.82
CA ALA A 317 -13.53 28.87 8.11
C ALA A 317 -11.99 28.76 8.11
N HIS A 318 -11.46 27.64 8.59
CA HIS A 318 -10.03 27.35 8.54
C HIS A 318 -9.55 27.11 7.11
N VAL A 319 -10.38 26.50 6.27
CA VAL A 319 -10.06 26.35 4.83
C VAL A 319 -9.89 27.72 4.16
N GLN A 320 -10.73 28.71 4.48
CA GLN A 320 -10.57 30.07 3.95
C GLN A 320 -9.23 30.70 4.39
N LEU A 321 -8.84 30.54 5.66
CA LEU A 321 -7.54 31.01 6.16
C LEU A 321 -6.37 30.33 5.43
N LEU A 322 -6.50 29.03 5.15
CA LEU A 322 -5.51 28.28 4.38
C LEU A 322 -5.39 28.83 2.95
N GLU A 323 -6.51 29.00 2.26
CA GLU A 323 -6.57 29.54 0.90
C GLU A 323 -5.95 30.94 0.83
N GLU A 324 -6.32 31.85 1.74
CA GLU A 324 -5.77 33.21 1.79
C GLU A 324 -4.25 33.21 2.02
N ALA A 325 -3.77 32.42 2.98
CA ALA A 325 -2.35 32.33 3.32
C ALA A 325 -1.53 31.73 2.15
N CYS A 326 -2.03 30.65 1.54
CA CYS A 326 -1.39 30.01 0.40
C CYS A 326 -1.36 30.92 -0.84
N ASN A 327 -2.49 31.54 -1.18
CA ASN A 327 -2.58 32.46 -2.33
C ASN A 327 -1.61 33.64 -2.17
N LYS A 328 -1.55 34.25 -0.97
CA LYS A 328 -0.59 35.32 -0.66
C LYS A 328 0.87 34.86 -0.78
N ALA A 329 1.15 33.59 -0.51
CA ALA A 329 2.47 32.99 -0.62
C ALA A 329 2.83 32.51 -2.03
N GLY A 330 1.88 32.55 -3.00
CA GLY A 330 2.06 32.12 -4.38
C GLY A 330 1.78 30.62 -4.62
N PHE A 331 0.97 29.99 -3.76
CA PHE A 331 0.57 28.59 -3.89
C PHE A 331 -0.92 28.47 -4.23
N THR A 332 -1.25 27.47 -5.05
CA THR A 332 -2.63 27.14 -5.41
C THR A 332 -3.17 26.10 -4.43
N VAL A 333 -4.40 26.29 -3.98
CA VAL A 333 -5.14 25.33 -3.13
C VAL A 333 -6.30 24.76 -3.93
N ALA A 334 -6.49 23.45 -3.88
CA ALA A 334 -7.62 22.76 -4.49
C ALA A 334 -8.18 21.70 -3.54
N LYS A 335 -9.49 21.55 -3.48
CA LYS A 335 -10.11 20.46 -2.73
C LYS A 335 -9.72 19.12 -3.37
N VAL A 336 -9.35 18.14 -2.55
CA VAL A 336 -9.02 16.79 -3.03
C VAL A 336 -10.30 16.07 -3.44
N GLU A 337 -10.31 15.56 -4.67
CA GLU A 337 -11.36 14.72 -5.21
C GLU A 337 -10.90 13.27 -5.17
N VAL A 338 -11.37 12.48 -4.20
CA VAL A 338 -10.92 11.09 -4.03
C VAL A 338 -11.55 10.20 -5.10
N VAL A 339 -10.72 9.43 -5.81
CA VAL A 339 -11.19 8.44 -6.80
C VAL A 339 -11.67 7.20 -6.05
N PRO A 340 -12.81 6.60 -6.41
CA PRO A 340 -13.20 5.30 -5.87
C PRO A 340 -12.20 4.19 -6.24
N PRO A 341 -12.34 2.97 -5.68
CA PRO A 341 -11.63 1.80 -6.21
C PRO A 341 -11.89 1.64 -7.71
N VAL A 342 -10.85 1.31 -8.49
CA VAL A 342 -10.92 1.23 -9.98
C VAL A 342 -10.83 -0.20 -10.52
N LEU A 343 -10.60 -1.19 -9.66
CA LEU A 343 -10.55 -2.60 -10.04
C LEU A 343 -11.93 -3.08 -10.51
N GLY A 344 -11.99 -3.70 -11.69
CA GLY A 344 -13.22 -4.28 -12.23
C GLY A 344 -13.46 -5.73 -11.78
N GLU A 345 -14.57 -6.32 -12.21
CA GLU A 345 -14.92 -7.70 -11.87
C GLU A 345 -13.88 -8.74 -12.36
N GLU A 346 -13.27 -8.52 -13.52
CA GLU A 346 -12.18 -9.38 -14.02
C GLU A 346 -10.93 -9.29 -13.13
N ASP A 347 -10.61 -8.08 -12.64
CA ASP A 347 -9.46 -7.86 -11.76
C ASP A 347 -9.67 -8.58 -10.42
N LEU A 348 -10.86 -8.45 -9.83
CA LEU A 348 -11.21 -9.08 -8.55
C LEU A 348 -11.18 -10.61 -8.59
N LYS A 349 -11.30 -11.24 -9.77
CA LYS A 349 -11.14 -12.69 -9.92
C LYS A 349 -9.68 -13.15 -9.83
N THR A 350 -8.75 -12.23 -10.05
CA THR A 350 -7.31 -12.53 -10.04
C THR A 350 -6.63 -12.22 -8.71
N VAL A 351 -7.30 -11.48 -7.83
CA VAL A 351 -6.82 -11.19 -6.47
C VAL A 351 -6.79 -12.48 -5.67
N SER A 352 -5.64 -12.77 -5.09
CA SER A 352 -5.38 -13.87 -4.17
C SER A 352 -6.17 -13.63 -2.89
N VAL A 353 -6.98 -14.60 -2.47
CA VAL A 353 -7.70 -14.54 -1.18
C VAL A 353 -6.67 -14.79 -0.08
N ILE A 354 -6.01 -13.73 0.40
CA ILE A 354 -5.12 -13.81 1.55
C ILE A 354 -5.98 -13.54 2.79
N GLY A 355 -6.45 -14.62 3.43
CA GLY A 355 -7.32 -14.55 4.61
C GLY A 355 -8.77 -14.21 4.27
N HIS A 356 -9.72 -14.87 4.92
CA HIS A 356 -11.16 -14.67 4.69
C HIS A 356 -11.61 -13.21 4.93
N SER A 357 -10.85 -12.38 5.66
CA SER A 357 -11.24 -10.98 5.94
C SER A 357 -10.93 -9.99 4.82
N ASP A 358 -9.76 -10.06 4.18
CA ASP A 358 -9.27 -8.95 3.33
C ASP A 358 -9.82 -9.02 1.90
N GLY A 359 -9.99 -10.23 1.36
CA GLY A 359 -10.67 -10.44 0.07
C GLY A 359 -12.16 -10.06 0.14
N ASP A 360 -12.80 -10.35 1.27
CA ASP A 360 -14.19 -9.98 1.52
C ASP A 360 -14.34 -8.48 1.77
N ILE A 361 -13.40 -7.81 2.45
CA ILE A 361 -13.40 -6.33 2.58
C ILE A 361 -13.26 -5.65 1.21
N LEU A 362 -12.38 -6.16 0.34
CA LEU A 362 -12.21 -5.65 -1.03
C LEU A 362 -13.50 -5.78 -1.84
N ARG A 363 -14.15 -6.96 -1.79
CA ARG A 363 -15.44 -7.20 -2.43
C ARG A 363 -16.56 -6.38 -1.81
N LEU A 364 -16.63 -6.26 -0.48
CA LEU A 364 -17.63 -5.48 0.24
C LEU A 364 -17.48 -3.98 -0.01
N ALA A 365 -16.26 -3.44 -0.03
CA ALA A 365 -16.00 -2.04 -0.37
C ALA A 365 -16.40 -1.74 -1.82
N TYR A 366 -16.06 -2.65 -2.74
CA TYR A 366 -16.47 -2.55 -4.14
C TYR A 366 -18.00 -2.66 -4.30
N GLU A 367 -18.64 -3.62 -3.65
CA GLU A 367 -20.09 -3.82 -3.69
C GLU A 367 -20.88 -2.68 -3.05
N LYS A 368 -20.42 -2.16 -1.90
CA LYS A 368 -21.02 -1.00 -1.23
C LYS A 368 -20.99 0.23 -2.15
N TYR A 369 -19.88 0.44 -2.85
CA TYR A 369 -19.75 1.52 -3.83
C TYR A 369 -20.64 1.30 -5.07
N ARG A 370 -20.66 0.09 -5.63
CA ARG A 370 -21.53 -0.26 -6.77
C ARG A 370 -23.01 -0.12 -6.44
N LYS A 371 -23.43 -0.52 -5.24
CA LYS A 371 -24.83 -0.47 -4.76
C LYS A 371 -25.28 0.95 -4.41
N GLY A 372 -24.36 1.85 -4.03
CA GLY A 372 -24.65 3.26 -3.72
C GLY A 372 -25.02 4.16 -4.92
N ASN A 373 -25.00 3.63 -6.16
CA ASN A 373 -25.35 4.35 -7.38
C ASN A 373 -26.73 3.97 -7.96
N ASN A 374 -27.49 3.10 -7.27
CA ASN A 374 -28.88 2.78 -7.63
C ASN A 374 -29.78 3.11 -6.44
N ASP A 375 -30.63 4.13 -6.58
CA ASP A 375 -31.74 4.45 -5.68
C ASP A 375 -32.66 3.23 -5.51
N ILE A 376 -32.57 2.51 -4.39
CA ILE A 376 -33.66 1.65 -3.88
C ILE A 376 -33.65 1.66 -2.35
N ALA A 377 -34.77 2.08 -1.77
CA ALA A 377 -35.11 1.90 -0.36
C ALA A 377 -35.12 0.40 -0.01
N PHE A 378 -34.34 -0.01 0.99
CA PHE A 378 -34.40 -1.38 1.50
C PHE A 378 -35.69 -1.59 2.31
N ASN A 379 -36.65 -2.29 1.71
CA ASN A 379 -37.61 -3.08 2.48
C ASN A 379 -36.89 -4.34 2.97
N LEU A 380 -36.72 -4.42 4.29
CA LEU A 380 -36.28 -5.61 4.99
C LEU A 380 -37.45 -6.59 5.10
N GLU A 381 -37.56 -7.48 4.14
CA GLU A 381 -38.11 -8.82 4.35
C GLU A 381 -37.05 -9.76 3.81
N HIS A 382 -36.31 -10.50 4.65
CA HIS A 382 -35.71 -11.82 4.41
C HIS A 382 -35.08 -12.30 5.74
N ASP A 383 -35.21 -13.60 5.99
CA ASP A 383 -35.22 -14.34 7.27
C ASP A 383 -34.11 -14.03 8.30
N SER A 384 -34.53 -13.69 9.52
CA SER A 384 -33.69 -13.32 10.67
C SER A 384 -32.84 -14.47 11.25
N THR A 385 -33.12 -15.71 10.86
CA THR A 385 -32.48 -16.92 11.39
C THR A 385 -31.13 -17.22 10.74
N THR A 386 -30.94 -16.88 9.46
CA THR A 386 -29.69 -17.16 8.74
C THR A 386 -28.57 -16.20 9.15
N VAL A 387 -28.91 -14.91 9.35
CA VAL A 387 -27.95 -13.88 9.79
C VAL A 387 -27.43 -14.15 11.20
N ILE A 388 -28.28 -14.68 12.10
CA ILE A 388 -27.89 -15.03 13.46
C ILE A 388 -26.99 -16.27 13.46
N ALA A 389 -27.26 -17.27 12.63
CA ALA A 389 -26.43 -18.47 12.49
C ALA A 389 -25.03 -18.14 11.96
N ASP A 390 -24.94 -17.31 10.92
CA ASP A 390 -23.64 -16.91 10.34
C ASP A 390 -22.82 -16.05 11.29
N THR A 391 -23.49 -15.19 12.09
CA THR A 391 -22.83 -14.39 13.13
C THR A 391 -22.32 -15.27 14.28
N LEU A 392 -23.07 -16.31 14.67
CA LEU A 392 -22.65 -17.26 15.71
C LEU A 392 -21.48 -18.13 15.27
N LEU A 393 -21.47 -18.60 14.02
CA LEU A 393 -20.33 -19.33 13.44
C LEU A 393 -19.06 -18.48 13.41
N ALA A 394 -19.16 -17.20 13.02
CA ALA A 394 -18.03 -16.28 13.03
C ALA A 394 -17.48 -16.03 14.44
N ILE A 395 -18.34 -15.95 15.46
CA ILE A 395 -17.93 -15.80 16.86
C ILE A 395 -17.25 -17.08 17.37
N MET A 396 -17.76 -18.27 17.00
CA MET A 396 -17.17 -19.55 17.39
C MET A 396 -15.79 -19.77 16.76
N ASP A 397 -15.59 -19.40 15.49
CA ASP A 397 -14.27 -19.46 14.83
C ASP A 397 -13.27 -18.49 15.45
N TYR A 398 -13.72 -17.27 15.79
CA TYR A 398 -12.88 -16.27 16.46
C TYR A 398 -12.41 -16.73 17.84
N MET A 399 -13.32 -17.33 18.62
CA MET A 399 -13.00 -17.90 19.94
C MET A 399 -12.07 -19.11 19.85
N SER A 400 -12.23 -19.95 18.83
CA SER A 400 -11.37 -21.11 18.59
C SER A 400 -9.95 -20.69 18.24
N PHE A 401 -9.81 -19.67 17.39
CA PHE A 401 -8.51 -19.08 17.03
C PHE A 401 -7.81 -18.45 18.24
N PHE A 402 -8.57 -17.76 19.10
CA PHE A 402 -8.02 -17.14 20.31
C PHE A 402 -7.54 -18.18 21.35
N ILE A 403 -8.24 -19.31 21.47
CA ILE A 403 -7.85 -20.42 22.34
C ILE A 403 -6.58 -21.11 21.83
N VAL A 404 -6.45 -21.31 20.51
CA VAL A 404 -5.24 -21.89 19.91
C VAL A 404 -4.04 -20.96 20.08
N ALA A 405 -4.19 -19.66 19.84
CA ALA A 405 -3.13 -18.67 20.04
C ALA A 405 -2.66 -18.59 21.52
N LEU A 406 -3.60 -18.65 22.48
CA LEU A 406 -3.28 -18.69 23.91
C LEU A 406 -2.58 -19.99 24.34
N LEU A 407 -2.84 -21.10 23.66
CA LEU A 407 -2.16 -22.37 23.90
C LEU A 407 -0.75 -22.39 23.29
N GLU A 408 -0.55 -21.81 22.11
CA GLU A 408 0.75 -21.70 21.44
C GLU A 408 1.70 -20.73 22.17
N GLU A 409 1.23 -19.54 22.59
CA GLU A 409 2.04 -18.61 23.39
C GLU A 409 2.51 -19.25 24.71
N ARG A 410 1.65 -20.04 25.35
CA ARG A 410 1.99 -20.73 26.61
C ARG A 410 2.89 -21.94 26.42
N PHE A 411 2.83 -22.60 25.26
CA PHE A 411 3.75 -23.69 24.94
C PHE A 411 5.16 -23.16 24.69
N LEU A 412 5.28 -22.04 23.98
CA LEU A 412 6.55 -21.38 23.70
C LEU A 412 7.16 -20.75 24.96
N SER A 413 6.35 -20.17 25.86
CA SER A 413 6.84 -19.62 27.13
C SER A 413 7.36 -20.69 28.09
N ASN A 414 6.74 -21.88 28.11
CA ASN A 414 7.21 -23.01 28.93
C ASN A 414 8.47 -23.68 28.37
N PHE A 415 8.67 -23.65 27.05
CA PHE A 415 9.90 -24.15 26.41
C PHE A 415 11.10 -23.23 26.72
N ALA A 416 10.90 -21.91 26.64
CA ALA A 416 11.94 -20.91 26.93
C ALA A 416 12.43 -20.95 28.39
N GLN A 417 11.55 -21.25 29.35
CA GLN A 417 11.94 -21.42 30.77
C GLN A 417 12.66 -22.75 31.06
N SER A 418 12.61 -23.74 30.17
CA SER A 418 13.29 -25.03 30.34
C SER A 418 14.75 -25.02 29.88
N GLU A 419 15.13 -24.13 28.95
CA GLU A 419 16.52 -24.01 28.45
C GLU A 419 17.44 -23.20 29.40
N GLU A 420 16.90 -22.32 30.24
CA GLU A 420 17.68 -21.55 31.22
C GLU A 420 18.12 -22.35 32.47
N HIS A 421 17.72 -23.62 32.61
CA HIS A 421 18.11 -24.49 33.73
C HIS A 421 18.92 -25.73 33.31
N SER A 422 19.81 -25.61 32.32
CA SER A 422 20.84 -26.63 32.06
C SER A 422 22.25 -26.09 31.81
N SER A 423 22.67 -25.02 32.51
CA SER A 423 24.09 -24.77 32.72
C SER A 423 24.56 -25.51 33.97
N VAL A 424 25.07 -26.74 33.81
CA VAL A 424 26.03 -27.49 34.66
C VAL A 424 25.96 -28.97 34.24
N ALA A 425 26.47 -29.29 33.04
CA ALA A 425 26.84 -30.65 32.61
C ALA A 425 27.63 -30.59 31.27
N GLY A 426 28.54 -29.63 31.12
CA GLY A 426 29.25 -29.37 29.86
C GLY A 426 30.73 -29.04 30.08
N ARG A 427 31.43 -29.85 30.89
CA ARG A 427 32.90 -29.88 30.94
C ARG A 427 33.37 -31.31 31.15
N GLU A 428 33.43 -32.06 30.06
CA GLU A 428 34.42 -33.08 29.75
C GLU A 428 34.02 -33.67 28.39
N PHE A 429 35.00 -34.04 27.55
CA PHE A 429 34.91 -34.42 26.14
C PHE A 429 35.28 -33.34 25.10
N ARG A 430 36.51 -32.85 25.20
CA ARG A 430 37.38 -32.69 24.02
C ARG A 430 38.39 -33.83 24.03
N GLN A 431 38.29 -34.79 23.11
CA GLN A 431 39.42 -35.42 22.41
C GLN A 431 38.94 -36.59 21.55
N LEU A 432 39.40 -36.60 20.28
CA LEU A 432 39.38 -37.70 19.28
C LEU A 432 37.98 -37.96 18.67
N GLY A 433 37.74 -38.07 17.36
CA GLY A 433 38.59 -38.32 16.19
C GLY A 433 37.93 -39.42 15.35
N GLN A 434 37.58 -39.11 14.08
CA GLN A 434 37.25 -40.03 12.98
C GLN A 434 35.88 -40.80 12.95
N CYS A 435 35.33 -40.90 11.74
CA CYS A 435 34.11 -41.58 11.26
C CYS A 435 34.31 -43.13 11.16
N PRO A 436 33.33 -44.03 10.79
CA PRO A 436 31.92 -43.87 10.37
C PRO A 436 30.97 -44.99 10.97
N PRO A 437 29.84 -45.47 10.37
CA PRO A 437 28.57 -45.76 11.07
C PRO A 437 28.30 -47.28 11.30
N LEU A 438 27.25 -47.65 12.05
CA LEU A 438 26.47 -48.89 11.84
C LEU A 438 25.23 -49.00 12.76
N SER A 439 24.09 -49.24 12.09
CA SER A 439 22.92 -50.07 12.43
C SER A 439 22.70 -50.66 13.84
N GLY A 440 21.42 -50.65 14.24
CA GLY A 440 20.75 -51.81 14.83
C GLY A 440 20.15 -51.59 16.22
N LEU A 441 18.81 -51.80 16.29
CA LEU A 441 18.04 -52.56 17.30
C LEU A 441 18.40 -52.32 18.79
N SER A 442 17.48 -52.21 19.75
CA SER A 442 16.06 -52.50 19.88
C SER A 442 15.76 -52.38 21.38
N SER A 443 14.52 -52.02 21.74
CA SER A 443 13.84 -52.27 23.03
C SER A 443 14.48 -51.76 24.32
N VAL A 444 13.66 -51.16 25.20
CA VAL A 444 13.39 -51.62 26.57
C VAL A 444 12.52 -50.58 27.29
N ASP A 445 11.34 -51.07 27.65
CA ASP A 445 10.59 -50.94 28.89
C ASP A 445 10.15 -49.60 29.52
N SER A 446 8.85 -49.65 29.81
CA SER A 446 8.03 -48.85 30.69
C SER A 446 8.59 -48.72 32.11
N VAL A 447 8.56 -47.49 32.64
CA VAL A 447 8.53 -47.21 34.07
C VAL A 447 7.26 -46.41 34.37
N SER A 448 6.40 -47.00 35.18
CA SER A 448 5.27 -46.35 35.84
C SER A 448 5.80 -45.47 36.99
N MET A 449 5.31 -44.24 37.09
CA MET A 449 5.40 -43.44 38.31
C MET A 449 4.02 -42.89 38.66
N THR A 450 3.67 -43.14 39.92
CA THR A 450 2.41 -42.91 40.62
C THR A 450 2.14 -41.45 40.90
N GLU A 451 0.84 -41.10 40.95
CA GLU A 451 0.31 -39.85 41.48
C GLU A 451 0.88 -39.52 42.86
N THR A 452 1.43 -38.32 43.02
CA THR A 452 1.15 -37.39 44.14
C THR A 452 2.05 -36.16 44.01
N GLN A 453 1.50 -35.08 43.44
CA GLN A 453 1.66 -33.67 43.84
C GLN A 453 1.11 -32.77 42.74
N PHE A 454 -0.22 -32.65 42.69
CA PHE A 454 -0.89 -31.58 41.94
C PHE A 454 -0.91 -30.30 42.82
N PRO A 455 -0.37 -29.16 42.36
CA PRO A 455 -0.34 -27.95 43.18
C PRO A 455 -1.75 -27.31 43.28
N PRO A 456 -2.12 -26.71 44.43
CA PRO A 456 -3.44 -26.15 44.69
C PRO A 456 -3.84 -24.99 43.76
N LEU A 457 -2.87 -24.38 43.06
CA LEU A 457 -3.13 -23.37 42.03
C LEU A 457 -3.79 -23.94 40.77
N LEU A 458 -3.53 -25.21 40.44
CA LEU A 458 -4.06 -25.89 39.24
C LEU A 458 -5.50 -26.35 39.46
N ALA A 459 -5.83 -26.81 40.67
CA ALA A 459 -7.20 -27.20 41.05
C ALA A 459 -8.17 -26.01 41.08
N SER A 460 -7.72 -24.83 41.51
CA SER A 460 -8.54 -23.61 41.49
C SER A 460 -8.80 -23.07 40.07
N LYS A 461 -7.85 -23.27 39.14
CA LYS A 461 -7.95 -22.81 37.75
C LYS A 461 -8.74 -23.78 36.86
N LEU A 462 -8.64 -25.09 37.10
CA LEU A 462 -9.50 -26.08 36.46
C LEU A 462 -10.97 -25.91 36.89
N SER A 463 -11.22 -25.55 38.16
CA SER A 463 -12.54 -25.19 38.66
C SER A 463 -13.18 -24.02 37.88
N GLN A 464 -12.43 -22.95 37.58
CA GLN A 464 -12.95 -21.81 36.83
C GLN A 464 -13.26 -22.16 35.36
N ILE A 465 -12.42 -22.96 34.71
CA ILE A 465 -12.65 -23.40 33.32
C ILE A 465 -13.88 -24.30 33.24
N THR A 466 -14.08 -25.21 34.21
CA THR A 466 -15.26 -26.07 34.28
C THR A 466 -16.53 -25.26 34.56
N VAL A 467 -16.47 -24.20 35.37
CA VAL A 467 -17.61 -23.31 35.63
C VAL A 467 -18.00 -22.51 34.36
N PHE A 468 -17.04 -22.04 33.58
CA PHE A 468 -17.32 -21.37 32.31
C PHE A 468 -17.88 -22.31 31.24
N ALA A 469 -17.38 -23.54 31.17
CA ALA A 469 -17.89 -24.56 30.25
C ALA A 469 -19.33 -24.99 30.60
N ILE A 470 -19.63 -25.14 31.89
CA ILE A 470 -20.99 -25.45 32.38
C ILE A 470 -21.93 -24.26 32.15
N ALA A 471 -21.49 -23.02 32.37
CA ALA A 471 -22.30 -21.83 32.09
C ALA A 471 -22.62 -21.67 30.60
N ALA A 472 -21.67 -22.00 29.72
CA ALA A 472 -21.89 -22.01 28.28
C ALA A 472 -22.88 -23.11 27.85
N LEU A 473 -22.77 -24.33 28.41
CA LEU A 473 -23.73 -25.40 28.13
C LEU A 473 -25.15 -25.04 28.57
N ILE A 474 -25.31 -24.49 29.79
CA ILE A 474 -26.61 -24.07 30.32
C ILE A 474 -27.21 -22.94 29.48
N ALA A 475 -26.40 -21.96 29.05
CA ALA A 475 -26.85 -20.89 28.17
C ALA A 475 -27.33 -21.43 26.81
N THR A 476 -26.72 -22.50 26.31
CA THR A 476 -27.07 -23.12 25.02
C THR A 476 -28.36 -23.94 25.12
N GLU A 477 -28.56 -24.67 26.23
CA GLU A 477 -29.82 -25.39 26.52
C GLU A 477 -30.99 -24.44 26.79
N MET A 478 -30.76 -23.33 27.51
CA MET A 478 -31.80 -22.33 27.74
C MET A 478 -32.22 -21.61 26.46
N LEU A 479 -31.29 -21.38 25.51
CA LEU A 479 -31.61 -20.77 24.22
C LEU A 479 -32.38 -21.75 23.29
N SER A 480 -32.07 -23.05 23.38
CA SER A 480 -32.79 -24.11 22.66
C SER A 480 -34.22 -24.35 23.18
N LEU A 481 -34.54 -23.88 24.39
CA LEU A 481 -35.88 -23.94 24.98
C LEU A 481 -36.71 -22.66 24.74
N MET A 482 -36.09 -21.59 24.21
CA MET A 482 -36.75 -20.31 23.89
C MET A 482 -36.99 -20.08 22.38
N LEU A 483 -36.37 -20.91 21.53
CA LEU A 483 -36.71 -21.09 20.11
C LEU A 483 -37.69 -22.25 19.96
#